data_AF-A0A183DJJ0-F1
#
_entry.id   AF-A0A183DJJ0-F1
#
_cell.length_a   1.000
_cell.length_b   1.000
_cell.length_c   1.000
_cell.angle_alpha   90.00
_cell.angle_beta   90.00
_cell.angle_gamma   90.00
#
_symmetry.space_group_name_H-M   'P 1'
#
loop_
_entity.id
_entity.type
_entity.pdbx_description
1 polymer ?
#
loop_
_entity_poly.entity_id
_entity_poly.type
_entity_poly.pdbx_seq_one_letter_code
_entity_poly.pdbx_strand_id
1 'polypeptide(L)'
;LMLPNLRTLHIRESLAPFEVPPLDQICAPIQDLRICTHRIRARHLLAICRALATTVRRLELLLTVIVPEGAGTAEVRHLSLLY
;
A
#
# COMPACT_ATOMS: atom_id res chain seq x y z
N LEU A 1 16.36 -7.99 -3.51
CA LEU A 1 16.38 -9.17 -2.62
C LEU A 1 15.84 -10.38 -3.38
N MET A 2 16.58 -11.48 -3.43
CA MET A 2 16.16 -12.74 -4.07
C MET A 2 15.46 -13.62 -3.03
N LEU A 3 14.15 -13.86 -3.20
CA LEU A 3 13.37 -14.66 -2.27
C LEU A 3 12.55 -15.70 -3.07
N PRO A 4 13.21 -16.73 -3.63
CA PRO A 4 12.59 -17.63 -4.62
C PRO A 4 11.42 -18.47 -4.07
N ASN A 5 11.37 -18.67 -2.76
CA ASN A 5 10.33 -19.44 -2.08
C ASN A 5 9.26 -18.56 -1.41
N LEU A 6 9.40 -17.23 -1.46
CA LEU A 6 8.43 -16.33 -0.86
C LEU A 6 7.15 -16.32 -1.72
N ARG A 7 6.09 -16.91 -1.19
CA ARG A 7 4.75 -16.94 -1.80
C ARG A 7 3.78 -15.96 -1.19
N THR A 8 3.99 -15.59 0.08
CA THR A 8 3.06 -14.74 0.82
C THR A 8 3.77 -13.47 1.29
N LEU A 9 3.18 -12.31 0.99
CA LEU A 9 3.66 -11.01 1.44
C LEU A 9 2.60 -10.34 2.33
N HIS A 10 2.99 -10.01 3.56
CA HIS A 10 2.14 -9.29 4.51
C HIS A 10 2.67 -7.88 4.71
N ILE A 11 1.85 -6.87 4.39
CA ILE A 11 2.16 -5.45 4.61
C ILE A 11 1.31 -4.98 5.79
N ARG A 12 1.94 -4.68 6.93
CA ARG A 12 1.26 -4.33 8.19
C ARG A 12 1.49 -2.89 8.65
N GLU A 13 2.51 -2.20 8.13
CA GLU A 13 2.80 -0.84 8.53
C GLU A 13 1.99 0.18 7.73
N SER A 14 1.64 1.29 8.38
CA SER A 14 1.11 2.46 7.70
C SER A 14 2.18 2.97 6.73
N LEU A 15 2.07 2.57 5.45
CA LEU A 15 2.90 3.13 4.37
C LEU A 15 2.88 4.64 4.52
N ALA A 16 4.06 5.26 4.65
CA ALA A 16 4.14 6.71 4.66
C ALA A 16 3.39 7.23 3.41
N PRO A 17 2.70 8.39 3.47
CA PRO A 17 1.83 8.86 2.39
C PRO A 17 2.50 9.05 1.02
N PHE A 18 3.82 8.86 0.95
CA PHE A 18 4.67 9.02 -0.22
C PHE A 18 5.53 7.81 -0.54
N GLU A 19 5.58 6.78 0.33
CA GLU A 19 6.44 5.62 0.10
C GLU A 19 5.61 4.41 -0.33
N VAL A 20 5.74 4.08 -1.61
CA VAL A 20 5.39 2.75 -2.11
C VAL A 20 6.62 1.88 -1.86
N PRO A 21 6.48 0.71 -1.22
CA PRO A 21 7.61 -0.19 -1.05
C PRO A 21 8.13 -0.58 -2.44
N PRO A 22 9.45 -0.63 -2.65
CA PRO A 22 10.03 -0.97 -3.95
C PRO A 22 9.87 -2.48 -4.21
N LEU A 23 8.65 -2.89 -4.52
CA LEU A 23 8.28 -4.29 -4.75
C LEU A 23 8.93 -4.86 -6.01
N ASP A 24 9.28 -3.99 -6.96
CA ASP A 24 10.10 -4.27 -8.13
C ASP A 24 11.50 -4.78 -7.75
N GLN A 25 12.01 -4.42 -6.57
CA GLN A 25 13.31 -4.92 -6.07
C GLN A 25 13.20 -6.28 -5.36
N ILE A 26 11.98 -6.79 -5.16
CA ILE A 26 11.71 -8.09 -4.56
C ILE A 26 11.48 -9.10 -5.68
N CYS A 27 12.51 -9.86 -6.02
CA CYS A 27 12.41 -10.96 -6.97
C CYS A 27 11.84 -12.19 -6.24
N ALA A 28 10.51 -12.26 -6.15
CA ALA A 28 9.78 -13.33 -5.49
C ALA A 28 8.49 -13.69 -6.24
N PRO A 29 8.13 -14.98 -6.32
CA PRO A 29 6.91 -15.42 -6.96
C PRO A 29 5.73 -15.34 -5.99
N ILE A 30 5.42 -14.12 -5.53
CA ILE A 30 4.37 -13.80 -4.55
C ILE A 30 3.00 -14.12 -5.15
N GLN A 31 2.24 -14.99 -4.49
CA GLN A 31 0.89 -15.41 -4.89
C GLN A 31 -0.18 -14.81 -3.98
N ASP A 32 0.13 -14.64 -2.69
CA ASP A 32 -0.78 -14.14 -1.67
C ASP A 32 -0.28 -12.80 -1.13
N LEU A 33 -1.02 -11.74 -1.39
CA LEU A 33 -0.75 -10.41 -0.87
C LEU A 33 -1.82 -10.05 0.16
N ARG A 34 -1.40 -9.77 1.40
CA ARG A 34 -2.28 -9.31 2.47
C ARG A 34 -1.83 -7.96 2.98
N ILE A 35 -2.74 -6.98 2.90
CA ILE A 35 -2.51 -5.62 3.36
C ILE A 35 -3.38 -5.41 4.60
N CYS A 36 -2.73 -5.04 5.69
CA CYS A 36 -3.33 -4.80 6.98
C CYS A 36 -2.86 -3.43 7.48
N THR A 37 -3.23 -2.38 6.76
CA THR A 37 -2.95 -0.99 7.12
C THR A 37 -4.27 -0.29 7.40
N HIS A 38 -4.29 0.73 8.27
CA HIS A 38 -5.53 1.47 8.57
C HIS A 38 -6.06 2.23 7.34
N ARG A 39 -5.17 2.84 6.57
CA ARG A 39 -5.49 3.56 5.34
C ARG A 39 -4.46 3.26 4.27
N ILE A 40 -4.89 3.17 3.02
CA ILE A 40 -4.01 3.11 1.85
C ILE A 40 -4.54 4.03 0.76
N ARG A 41 -3.67 4.81 0.12
CA ARG A 41 -4.08 5.60 -1.06
C ARG A 41 -4.31 4.66 -2.24
N ALA A 42 -5.35 4.92 -3.02
CA ALA A 42 -5.69 4.13 -4.19
C ALA A 42 -4.50 3.99 -5.16
N ARG A 43 -3.70 5.05 -5.37
CA ARG A 43 -2.51 4.99 -6.21
C ARG A 43 -1.44 4.02 -5.72
N HIS A 44 -1.25 3.89 -4.40
CA HIS A 44 -0.26 2.97 -3.84
C HIS A 44 -0.75 1.53 -3.97
N LEU A 45 -2.02 1.28 -3.68
CA LEU A 45 -2.62 -0.04 -3.90
C LEU A 45 -2.48 -0.48 -5.36
N LEU A 46 -2.76 0.42 -6.31
CA LEU A 46 -2.60 0.16 -7.73
C LEU A 46 -1.14 -0.09 -8.13
N ALA A 47 -0.19 0.68 -7.60
CA ALA A 47 1.23 0.47 -7.85
C ALA A 47 1.69 -0.91 -7.36
N ILE A 48 1.27 -1.31 -6.16
CA ILE A 48 1.53 -2.63 -5.58
C ILE A 48 0.94 -3.74 -6.45
N CYS A 49 -0.33 -3.61 -6.84
CA CYS A 49 -1.01 -4.60 -7.68
C CYS A 49 -0.34 -4.73 -9.05
N ARG A 50 0.11 -3.61 -9.66
CA ARG A 50 0.81 -3.62 -10.95
C ARG A 50 2.17 -4.30 -10.85
N ALA A 51 2.94 -4.00 -9.80
CA ALA A 51 4.26 -4.63 -9.59
C ALA A 51 4.17 -6.16 -9.45
N LEU A 52 3.03 -6.65 -8.95
CA LEU A 52 2.82 -8.07 -8.67
C LEU A 52 1.79 -8.74 -9.60
N ALA A 53 1.37 -8.05 -10.67
CA ALA A 53 0.23 -8.46 -11.50
C ALA A 53 0.41 -9.84 -12.17
N THR A 54 1.66 -10.25 -12.40
CA THR A 54 1.98 -11.52 -13.06
C THR A 54 2.02 -12.70 -12.12
N THR A 55 2.07 -12.47 -10.81
CA THR A 55 2.33 -13.52 -9.81
C THR A 55 1.19 -13.64 -8.79
N VAL A 56 0.58 -12.52 -8.39
CA VAL A 56 -0.47 -12.49 -7.37
C VAL A 56 -1.76 -13.15 -7.86
N ARG A 57 -2.29 -14.05 -7.04
CA ARG A 57 -3.56 -14.76 -7.24
C ARG A 57 -4.62 -14.35 -6.22
N ARG A 58 -4.19 -13.92 -5.03
CA ARG A 58 -5.07 -13.51 -3.94
C ARG A 58 -4.60 -12.17 -3.37
N LEU A 59 -5.52 -11.21 -3.37
CA LEU A 59 -5.37 -9.93 -2.66
C LEU A 59 -6.37 -9.90 -1.50
N GLU A 60 -5.87 -9.71 -0.29
CA GLU A 60 -6.67 -9.57 0.92
C GLU A 60 -6.42 -8.20 1.55
N LEU A 61 -7.48 -7.41 1.72
CA LEU A 61 -7.46 -6.12 2.40
C LEU A 61 -8.17 -6.28 3.75
N LEU A 62 -7.46 -6.02 4.84
CA LEU A 62 -7.97 -6.24 6.19
C LEU A 62 -8.07 -4.95 6.95
N LEU A 63 -9.31 -4.57 7.29
CA LEU A 63 -9.60 -3.36 8.05
C LEU A 63 -8.96 -2.11 7.41
N THR A 64 -8.73 -2.16 6.09
CA THR A 64 -8.03 -1.13 5.33
C THR A 64 -9.02 -0.23 4.60
N VAL A 65 -8.98 1.06 4.92
CA VAL A 65 -9.73 2.08 4.18
C VAL A 65 -8.93 2.48 2.94
N ILE A 66 -9.52 2.30 1.76
CA ILE A 66 -8.96 2.82 0.51
C ILE A 66 -9.33 4.30 0.41
N VAL A 67 -8.32 5.17 0.40
CA VAL A 67 -8.48 6.61 0.22
C VAL A 67 -8.39 6.91 -1.28
N PRO A 68 -9.48 7.35 -1.94
CA PRO A 68 -9.47 7.70 -3.36
C PRO A 68 -8.61 8.96 -3.59
N GLU A 69 -8.06 9.08 -4.79
CA GLU A 69 -7.41 10.34 -5.19
C GLU A 69 -8.51 11.37 -5.50
N GLY A 70 -8.39 12.59 -4.97
CA GLY A 70 -9.26 13.71 -5.35
C GLY A 70 -10.37 14.13 -4.36
N ALA A 71 -10.46 13.56 -3.16
CA ALA A 71 -11.39 14.04 -2.13
C ALA A 71 -10.64 14.55 -0.88
N GLY A 72 -10.50 15.87 -0.75
CA GLY A 72 -10.31 16.54 0.53
C GLY A 72 -8.87 16.77 1.01
N THR A 73 -8.17 17.74 0.40
CA THR A 73 -7.41 18.72 1.18
C THR A 73 -8.07 20.09 1.01
N ALA A 74 -9.34 20.17 1.38
CA ALA A 74 -9.88 21.35 2.04
C ALA A 74 -10.12 20.89 3.49
N GLU A 75 -9.69 21.67 4.48
CA GLU A 75 -9.49 21.33 5.91
C GLU A 75 -8.13 20.63 6.16
N VAL A 76 -7.13 21.19 6.85
CA VAL A 76 -7.06 22.29 7.82
C VAL A 76 -5.68 22.97 7.68
N ARG A 77 -5.63 24.19 7.11
CA ARG A 77 -4.51 25.14 7.29
C ARG A 77 -4.88 26.29 8.25
N HIS A 78 -6.00 26.17 8.94
CA HIS A 78 -6.41 27.12 9.98
C HIS A 78 -6.42 26.39 11.32
N LEU A 79 -5.44 26.70 12.17
CA LEU A 79 -5.44 26.68 13.65
C LEU A 79 -4.04 26.34 14.20
N SER A 80 -3.07 27.23 13.98
CA SER A 80 -1.92 27.41 14.87
C SER A 80 -1.35 28.83 14.75
N LEU A 81 -2.22 29.83 14.69
CA LEU A 81 -1.90 31.20 15.09
C LEU A 81 -2.90 31.54 16.19
N LEU A 82 -2.41 32.05 17.32
CA LEU A 82 -3.06 32.23 18.62
C LEU A 82 -2.85 31.05 19.59
N TYR A 83 -1.66 30.98 20.20
CA TYR A 83 -1.45 31.34 21.62
C TYR A 83 0.02 31.69 21.83
#